data_AF-A0ABC8EW10-F1
#
_entry.id   AF-A0ABC8EW10-F1
#
_cell.length_a   1.000
_cell.length_b   1.000
_cell.length_c   1.000
_cell.angle_alpha   90.00
_cell.angle_beta   90.00
_cell.angle_gamma   90.00
#
_symmetry.space_group_name_H-M   'P 1'
#
loop_
_entity.id
_entity.type
_entity.pdbx_description
1 polymer ?
#
loop_
_entity_poly.entity_id
_entity_poly.type
_entity_poly.pdbx_seq_one_letter_code
_entity_poly.pdbx_strand_id
1 'polypeptide(L)' 'MPDLSIALIQNRQIWEDIDANLKLFSTTVDGVAPGTDLVVLPEMFTTGFTMNAAALAQDMEDPG' A
#
# COMPACT_ATOMS: atom_id res chain seq x y z
N MET A 1 -18.40 -23.49 -2.70
CA MET A 1 -17.26 -22.58 -2.91
C MET A 1 -17.03 -21.87 -1.59
N PRO A 2 -15.79 -21.75 -1.08
CA PRO A 2 -15.53 -20.95 0.11
C PRO A 2 -15.76 -19.47 -0.20
N ASP A 3 -16.17 -18.71 0.82
CA ASP A 3 -16.26 -17.25 0.73
C ASP A 3 -14.85 -16.64 0.68
N LEU A 4 -14.73 -15.48 0.03
CA LEU A 4 -13.46 -14.73 -0.06
C LEU A 4 -13.56 -13.48 0.83
N SER A 5 -12.69 -13.40 1.84
CA SER A 5 -12.60 -12.27 2.75
C SER A 5 -11.60 -11.23 2.23
N ILE A 6 -12.07 -10.01 1.97
CA ILE A 6 -11.27 -8.94 1.37
C ILE A 6 -11.19 -7.75 2.33
N ALA A 7 -9.97 -7.26 2.59
CA ALA A 7 -9.73 -5.99 3.28
C ALA A 7 -9.35 -4.90 2.27
N LEU A 8 -10.05 -3.77 2.35
CA LEU A 8 -9.73 -2.56 1.59
C LEU A 8 -9.04 -1.59 2.55
N ILE A 9 -7.77 -1.26 2.30
CA ILE A 9 -7.04 -0.31 3.13
C ILE A 9 -7.21 1.10 2.55
N GLN A 10 -7.81 2.00 3.33
CA GLN A 10 -8.04 3.38 2.93
C GLN A 10 -7.32 4.34 3.89
N ASN A 11 -6.12 4.74 3.49
CA ASN A 11 -5.29 5.69 4.24
C ASN A 11 -5.11 6.99 3.44
N ARG A 12 -4.79 8.08 4.15
CA ARG A 12 -4.35 9.32 3.51
C ARG A 12 -2.87 9.20 3.17
N GLN A 13 -2.56 8.96 1.89
CA GLN A 13 -1.18 8.90 1.38
C GLN A 13 -0.45 10.22 1.67
N ILE A 14 0.83 10.10 2.02
CA ILE A 14 1.74 11.21 2.23
C ILE A 14 2.35 11.56 0.87
N TRP A 15 2.34 12.83 0.50
CA TRP A 15 2.75 13.26 -0.84
C TRP A 15 4.24 13.02 -1.06
N GLU A 16 4.58 12.19 -2.05
CA GLU A 16 5.94 11.90 -2.56
C GLU A 16 6.93 11.39 -1.49
N ASP A 17 6.43 10.83 -0.39
CA ASP A 17 7.25 10.31 0.71
C ASP A 17 7.10 8.78 0.82
N ILE A 18 8.03 8.07 0.18
CA ILE A 18 8.03 6.60 0.08
C ILE A 18 8.12 5.95 1.46
N ASP A 19 9.12 6.34 2.26
CA ASP A 19 9.38 5.74 3.57
C ASP A 19 8.20 5.94 4.53
N ALA A 20 7.61 7.14 4.55
CA ALA A 20 6.49 7.44 5.42
C ALA A 20 5.23 6.68 5.00
N ASN A 21 4.99 6.54 3.69
CA ASN A 21 3.89 5.72 3.18
C ASN A 21 4.11 4.23 3.47
N LEU A 22 5.29 3.67 3.21
CA LEU A 22 5.60 2.26 3.51
C LEU A 22 5.33 1.97 4.99
N LYS A 23 5.84 2.80 5.90
CA LYS A 23 5.57 2.66 7.34
C LYS A 23 4.09 2.70 7.68
N LEU A 24 3.35 3.64 7.09
CA LEU A 24 1.90 3.81 7.29
C LEU A 24 1.12 2.57 6.82
N PHE A 25 1.42 2.06 5.62
CA PHE A 25 0.74 0.92 5.05
C PHE A 25 1.14 -0.39 5.74
N SER A 26 2.42 -0.62 6.06
CA SER A 26 2.86 -1.80 6.83
C SER A 26 2.14 -1.90 8.17
N THR A 27 2.09 -0.79 8.92
CA THR A 27 1.36 -0.75 10.22
C THR A 27 -0.13 -1.09 10.05
N THR A 28 -0.72 -0.68 8.93
CA THR A 28 -2.15 -0.94 8.67
C THR A 28 -2.39 -2.38 8.23
N VAL A 29 -1.51 -2.95 7.42
CA VAL A 29 -1.54 -4.35 6.97
C VAL A 29 -1.36 -5.29 8.16
N ASP A 30 -0.44 -4.99 9.07
CA ASP A 30 -0.20 -5.79 10.28
C ASP A 30 -1.44 -5.84 11.21
N GLY A 31 -2.33 -4.86 11.10
CA GLY A 31 -3.58 -4.77 11.86
C GLY A 31 -4.80 -5.42 11.17
N VAL A 32 -4.65 -5.98 9.97
CA VAL A 32 -5.76 -6.63 9.25
C VAL A 32 -6.26 -7.85 10.01
N ALA A 33 -7.59 -8.06 10.00
CA ALA A 33 -8.22 -9.14 10.73
C ALA A 33 -7.70 -10.53 10.30
N PRO A 34 -7.47 -11.45 11.26
CA PRO A 34 -7.16 -12.84 10.93
C PRO A 34 -8.25 -13.45 10.05
N GLY A 35 -7.85 -14.16 8.99
CA GLY A 35 -8.79 -14.76 8.03
C GLY A 35 -9.18 -13.84 6.87
N THR A 36 -8.47 -12.72 6.65
CA THR A 36 -8.49 -12.01 5.37
C THR A 36 -7.64 -12.76 4.33
N ASP A 37 -8.21 -13.01 3.16
CA ASP A 37 -7.57 -13.73 2.06
C ASP A 37 -6.86 -12.78 1.08
N LEU A 38 -7.39 -11.55 0.94
CA LEU A 38 -6.88 -10.54 0.01
C LEU A 38 -6.90 -9.15 0.65
N VAL A 39 -5.79 -8.43 0.55
CA VAL A 39 -5.67 -7.02 0.92
C VAL A 39 -5.51 -6.19 -0.36
N VAL A 40 -6.30 -5.13 -0.49
CA VAL A 40 -6.22 -4.18 -1.60
C VAL A 40 -5.76 -2.82 -1.07
N LEU A 41 -4.72 -2.28 -1.70
CA LEU A 41 -4.15 -0.98 -1.39
C LEU A 41 -4.59 0.08 -2.42
N PRO A 42 -4.56 1.38 -2.07
CA PRO A 42 -4.78 2.45 -3.02
C PRO A 42 -3.75 2.46 -4.15
N GLU A 43 -4.13 3.02 -5.30
CA GLU A 43 -3.20 3.26 -6.40
C GLU A 43 -2.07 4.21 -5.96
N MET A 44 -0.83 3.93 -6.40
CA MET A 44 0.37 4.68 -6.03
C MET A 44 0.57 4.83 -4.51
N PHE A 45 0.27 3.78 -3.73
CA PHE A 45 0.30 3.83 -2.26
C PHE A 45 1.62 4.32 -1.65
N THR A 46 2.74 4.15 -2.34
CA THR A 46 4.07 4.59 -1.87
C THR A 46 4.34 6.08 -2.08
N THR A 47 3.70 6.74 -3.05
CA THR A 47 4.04 8.13 -3.43
C THR A 47 2.86 9.09 -3.33
N GLY A 48 1.63 8.57 -3.26
CA GLY A 48 0.46 9.36 -3.62
C GLY A 48 0.35 9.58 -5.13
N PHE A 49 -0.77 10.15 -5.57
CA PHE A 49 -1.12 10.33 -6.98
C PHE A 49 -0.31 11.48 -7.63
N THR A 50 0.98 11.25 -7.86
CA THR A 50 1.93 12.24 -8.39
C THR A 50 2.14 12.11 -9.89
N MET A 51 2.41 13.24 -10.55
CA MET A 51 2.86 13.30 -11.94
C MET A 51 4.37 13.09 -12.10
N ASN A 52 5.12 13.04 -11.00
CA ASN A 52 6.57 12.82 -10.97
C ASN A 52 6.94 11.32 -10.91
N ALA A 53 6.15 10.47 -11.56
CA ALA A 53 6.27 9.01 -11.46
C ALA A 53 7.65 8.49 -11.89
N ALA A 54 8.31 9.13 -12.87
CA ALA A 54 9.62 8.70 -13.35
C ALA A 54 10.74 8.86 -12.31
N ALA A 55 10.67 9.89 -11.45
CA ALA A 55 11.68 10.12 -10.43
C ALA A 55 11.45 9.29 -9.16
N LEU A 56 10.20 8.83 -8.95
CA LEU A 56 9.77 8.11 -7.75
C LEU A 56 9.47 6.63 -8.02
N ALA A 57 9.78 6.15 -9.23
CA ALA A 57 9.64 4.75 -9.58
C ALA A 57 10.59 3.90 -8.75
N GLN A 58 10.05 2.87 -8.09
CA GLN A 58 10.85 1.85 -7.43
C GLN A 58 11.19 0.74 -8.42
N ASP A 59 12.38 0.16 -8.27
CA ASP A 59 12.76 -1.02 -9.05
C ASP A 59 11.92 -2.22 -8.60
N MET A 60 11.65 -3.17 -9.50
CA MET A 60 10.93 -4.40 -9.14
C MET A 60 11.74 -5.30 -8.20
N GLU A 61 13.06 -5.12 -8.17
CA GLU A 61 13.97 -5.82 -7.26
C GLU A 61 14.20 -5.06 -5.94
N ASP A 62 13.72 -3.82 -5.82
CA ASP A 62 13.80 -3.05 -4.59
C ASP A 62 12.84 -3.65 -3.55
N PRO A 63 13.34 -4.21 -2.43
CA PRO A 63 12.49 -4.88 -1.46
C PRO A 63 11.56 -3.92 -0.70
N GLY A 64 11.88 -2.61 -0.68
CA GLY A 64 11.32 -1.67 0.29
C GLY A 64 11.82 -1.91 1.72
#